data_AF-A0A7X7HQI6-F1
#
_entry.id   AF-A0A7X7HQI6-F1
#
_cell.length_a   1.000
_cell.length_b   1.000
_cell.length_c   1.000
_cell.angle_alpha   90.00
_cell.angle_beta   90.00
_cell.angle_gamma   90.00
#
_symmetry.space_group_name_H-M   'P 1'
#
loop_
_entity.id
_entity.type
_entity.pdbx_description
1 polymer ?
#
loop_
_entity_poly.entity_id
_entity_poly.type
_entity_poly.pdbx_seq_one_letter_code
_entity_poly.pdbx_strand_id
1 'polypeptide(L)'
;MSIDLNRVAVAVAGLLLVVTAVATGSSASQAAVGDDVRLNEIQVVGSHNSYKVLPTEAEQDLIRSVIGDGADLMQYEHAPLPEQFSDQRVRQIELDVWVDEAGGLYSQPLLRTATGQGPYRPELMDQPGIKTFHIQDVDYGSTCPTFVLCLQQVKAWSDANAGHVPLAILVELKDTPLVVGSFEFTDPEPWTAAGLDSLDAEIRSVFSDEDLITPDDVRGGASTLREAVTTTGWPTLGQSRGKVMFLMDNGGGMRTSYLAGHPSLAGRVLFTNAPPAADDAAFVKRNDPFDPSIPGLVADGFVVRTRADSDTEQARSNDTTMRDAALASGAQWVSTDYPVPGLAVGFTTEYWVGIPGGTVARCNPVNAPASCVDAELDQVGAPAPQPQPPAPSVPPFSPDPTGSTPSTGPATTEPGAGSTTQPPPGGPSTTEPSPTGPPTTSPSERPPTRPTRPAPRPPAAAPVRAEPSYTG
;
A
#
# COMPACT_ATOMS: atom_id res chain seq x y z
N MET A 1 79.79 25.64 32.20
CA MET A 1 80.19 26.10 30.86
C MET A 1 79.32 27.29 30.55
N SER A 2 79.85 28.49 30.76
CA SER A 2 79.14 29.76 30.63
C SER A 2 78.97 30.13 29.16
N ILE A 3 77.78 30.57 28.76
CA ILE A 3 77.61 31.71 27.86
C ILE A 3 76.42 32.51 28.40
N ASP A 4 76.66 33.81 28.46
CA ASP A 4 75.88 34.81 29.16
C ASP A 4 75.63 35.97 28.17
N LEU A 5 74.60 36.77 28.47
CA LEU A 5 74.29 38.13 28.01
C LEU A 5 73.51 38.42 26.70
N ASN A 6 72.31 38.98 26.95
CA ASN A 6 71.76 40.27 26.47
C ASN A 6 71.05 40.36 25.11
N ARG A 7 69.74 40.70 25.15
CA ARG A 7 69.25 42.10 25.06
C ARG A 7 67.71 42.23 25.20
N VAL A 8 67.30 42.93 26.27
CA VAL A 8 66.34 44.06 26.37
C VAL A 8 65.01 44.00 25.59
N ALA A 9 63.88 43.95 26.33
CA ALA A 9 62.88 45.03 26.36
C ALA A 9 61.89 44.83 27.53
N VAL A 10 61.75 45.87 28.35
CA VAL A 10 60.78 45.99 29.46
C VAL A 10 59.51 46.64 28.93
N ALA A 11 58.34 46.11 29.28
CA ALA A 11 57.11 46.91 29.45
C ALA A 11 56.12 46.19 30.38
N VAL A 12 55.85 46.85 31.50
CA VAL A 12 54.80 46.56 32.48
C VAL A 12 53.45 47.04 31.91
N ALA A 13 52.38 46.24 32.00
CA ALA A 13 51.03 46.69 32.42
C ALA A 13 49.94 45.62 32.18
N GLY A 14 49.06 45.45 33.17
CA GLY A 14 47.64 45.16 32.93
C GLY A 14 47.22 43.69 33.00
N LEU A 15 47.10 43.16 34.22
CA LEU A 15 46.25 42.02 34.48
C LEU A 15 44.78 42.46 34.32
N LEU A 16 44.20 42.26 33.14
CA LEU A 16 42.74 42.27 32.95
C LEU A 16 42.27 40.81 32.96
N LEU A 17 41.62 40.40 34.05
CA LEU A 17 40.82 39.18 34.08
C LEU A 17 39.62 39.40 33.14
N VAL A 18 39.70 38.89 31.92
CA VAL A 18 38.53 38.73 31.06
C VAL A 18 37.85 37.43 31.51
N VAL A 19 36.82 37.57 32.34
CA VAL A 19 35.85 36.50 32.55
C VAL A 19 35.03 36.43 31.27
N THR A 20 35.44 35.58 30.33
CA THR A 20 34.58 35.16 29.22
C THR A 20 33.44 34.34 29.82
N ALA A 21 32.29 34.98 30.02
CA ALA A 21 31.04 34.27 30.17
C ALA A 21 30.80 33.48 28.87
N VAL A 22 31.05 32.17 28.92
CA VAL A 22 30.63 31.26 27.87
C VAL A 22 29.11 31.22 27.98
N ALA A 23 28.43 32.05 27.21
CA ALA A 23 27.01 31.90 26.96
C ALA A 23 26.85 30.56 26.24
N THR A 24 26.46 29.51 26.98
CA THR A 24 25.88 28.31 26.41
C THR A 24 24.55 28.72 25.79
N GLY A 25 24.61 29.22 24.56
CA GLY A 25 23.43 29.33 23.72
C GLY A 25 22.93 27.92 23.51
N SER A 26 21.87 27.55 24.22
CA SER A 26 21.02 26.46 23.77
C SER A 26 20.49 26.87 22.40
N SER A 27 21.12 26.38 21.34
CA SER A 27 20.48 26.29 20.04
C SER A 27 19.32 25.31 20.23
N ALA A 28 18.16 25.83 20.62
CA ALA A 28 16.91 25.14 20.34
C ALA A 28 16.94 24.93 18.83
N SER A 29 17.10 23.68 18.39
CA SER A 29 16.98 23.33 16.98
C SER A 29 15.64 23.89 16.54
N GLN A 30 15.68 24.93 15.71
CA GLN A 30 14.46 25.43 15.09
C GLN A 30 13.95 24.25 14.26
N ALA A 31 12.77 23.72 14.59
CA ALA A 31 12.16 22.65 13.81
C ALA A 31 12.21 23.07 12.33
N ALA A 32 12.65 22.16 11.45
CA ALA A 32 12.68 22.50 10.04
C ALA A 32 11.26 22.78 9.58
N VAL A 33 11.11 23.67 8.61
CA VAL A 33 9.77 24.05 8.13
C VAL A 33 9.09 22.80 7.56
N GLY A 34 7.82 22.57 7.95
CA GLY A 34 7.05 21.37 7.61
C GLY A 34 7.24 20.16 8.53
N ASP A 35 8.09 20.22 9.56
CA ASP A 35 8.31 19.10 10.49
C ASP A 35 7.13 18.81 11.44
N ASP A 36 6.19 19.75 11.56
CA ASP A 36 4.98 19.65 12.40
C ASP A 36 3.80 18.97 11.68
N VAL A 37 3.82 18.92 10.35
CA VAL A 37 2.86 18.15 9.54
C VAL A 37 2.97 16.67 9.89
N ARG A 38 1.85 15.97 10.02
CA ARG A 38 1.83 14.53 10.32
C ARG A 38 1.96 13.69 9.07
N LEU A 39 2.49 12.48 9.20
CA LEU A 39 2.66 11.61 8.03
C LEU A 39 1.33 11.24 7.36
N ASN A 40 0.21 11.26 8.09
CA ASN A 40 -1.11 11.02 7.50
C ASN A 40 -1.77 12.29 6.93
N GLU A 41 -1.08 13.42 6.99
CA GLU A 41 -1.51 14.73 6.47
C GLU A 41 -0.80 15.08 5.15
N ILE A 42 -0.04 14.15 4.59
CA ILE A 42 0.54 14.26 3.23
C ILE A 42 -0.13 13.28 2.27
N GLN A 43 0.00 13.53 0.98
CA GLN A 43 -0.36 12.59 -0.07
C GLN A 43 0.83 12.40 -1.01
N VAL A 44 1.09 11.14 -1.36
CA VAL A 44 2.14 10.73 -2.30
C VAL A 44 1.59 9.77 -3.34
N VAL A 45 2.29 9.68 -4.47
CA VAL A 45 2.06 8.64 -5.47
C VAL A 45 2.94 7.43 -5.15
N GLY A 46 2.38 6.25 -5.36
CA GLY A 46 3.09 4.99 -5.29
C GLY A 46 2.99 4.18 -6.56
N SER A 47 3.91 3.22 -6.73
CA SER A 47 3.83 2.21 -7.77
C SER A 47 3.14 0.95 -7.25
N HIS A 48 2.26 0.36 -8.07
CA HIS A 48 1.65 -0.95 -7.85
C HIS A 48 2.58 -2.02 -8.44
N ASN A 49 2.77 -3.16 -7.75
CA ASN A 49 3.72 -4.21 -8.13
C ASN A 49 5.11 -3.70 -8.51
N SER A 50 5.70 -2.86 -7.64
CA SER A 50 6.87 -2.02 -7.93
C SER A 50 8.13 -2.77 -8.38
N TYR A 51 8.20 -4.07 -8.18
CA TYR A 51 9.34 -4.91 -8.57
C TYR A 51 9.22 -5.45 -10.00
N LYS A 52 8.02 -5.41 -10.62
CA LYS A 52 7.65 -6.19 -11.80
C LYS A 52 8.48 -5.84 -13.04
N VAL A 53 8.96 -6.87 -13.73
CA VAL A 53 9.64 -6.79 -15.04
C VAL A 53 8.83 -7.59 -16.05
N LEU A 54 8.70 -7.08 -17.27
CA LEU A 54 7.97 -7.78 -18.32
C LEU A 54 8.62 -9.12 -18.67
N PRO A 55 7.83 -10.18 -18.97
CA PRO A 55 8.35 -11.38 -19.61
C PRO A 55 9.01 -11.04 -20.95
N THR A 56 9.90 -11.91 -21.43
CA THR A 56 10.49 -11.75 -22.77
C THR A 56 9.43 -11.80 -23.89
N GLU A 57 9.75 -11.32 -25.09
CA GLU A 57 8.82 -11.36 -26.23
C GLU A 57 8.28 -12.77 -26.51
N ALA A 58 9.16 -13.79 -26.48
CA ALA A 58 8.76 -15.19 -26.68
C ALA A 58 7.80 -15.71 -25.60
N GLU A 59 7.96 -15.24 -24.35
CA GLU A 59 7.08 -15.59 -23.24
C GLU A 59 5.75 -14.85 -23.34
N GLN A 60 5.75 -13.57 -23.71
CA GLN A 60 4.54 -12.80 -23.95
C GLN A 60 3.70 -13.39 -25.08
N ASP A 61 4.34 -13.82 -26.17
CA ASP A 61 3.67 -14.52 -27.29
C ASP A 61 3.02 -15.82 -26.82
N LEU A 62 3.71 -16.59 -25.97
CA LEU A 62 3.16 -17.82 -25.40
C LEU A 62 1.98 -17.53 -24.47
N ILE A 63 2.10 -16.57 -23.55
CA ILE A 63 0.99 -16.12 -22.68
C ILE A 63 -0.22 -15.75 -23.55
N ARG A 64 -0.03 -14.87 -24.54
CA ARG A 64 -1.11 -14.40 -25.42
C ARG A 64 -1.74 -15.55 -26.22
N SER A 65 -0.97 -16.54 -26.64
CA SER A 65 -1.52 -17.73 -27.32
C SER A 65 -2.44 -18.58 -26.44
N VAL A 66 -2.29 -18.49 -25.10
CA VAL A 66 -3.06 -19.27 -24.12
C VAL A 66 -4.27 -18.49 -23.60
N ILE A 67 -4.08 -17.22 -23.21
CA ILE A 67 -5.12 -16.41 -22.55
C ILE A 67 -5.66 -15.24 -23.39
N GLY A 68 -5.19 -15.07 -24.63
CA GLY A 68 -5.63 -14.01 -25.54
C GLY A 68 -5.40 -12.62 -24.96
N ASP A 69 -6.42 -11.77 -25.07
CA ASP A 69 -6.40 -10.37 -24.61
C ASP A 69 -6.22 -10.24 -23.09
N GLY A 70 -6.40 -11.33 -22.31
CA GLY A 70 -6.06 -11.35 -20.88
C GLY A 70 -4.57 -11.07 -20.61
N ALA A 71 -3.71 -11.24 -21.61
CA ALA A 71 -2.30 -10.85 -21.53
C ALA A 71 -2.11 -9.33 -21.35
N ASP A 72 -3.07 -8.50 -21.76
CA ASP A 72 -2.98 -7.04 -21.64
C ASP A 72 -2.99 -6.57 -20.18
N LEU A 73 -3.63 -7.33 -19.28
CA LEU A 73 -3.76 -6.97 -17.85
C LEU A 73 -2.40 -6.89 -17.13
N MET A 74 -1.35 -7.47 -17.71
CA MET A 74 0.00 -7.54 -17.11
C MET A 74 1.06 -6.80 -17.94
N GLN A 75 0.65 -6.02 -18.94
CA GLN A 75 1.57 -5.31 -19.86
C GLN A 75 2.10 -4.00 -19.27
N TYR A 76 2.83 -4.11 -18.16
CA TYR A 76 3.58 -3.03 -17.53
C TYR A 76 4.80 -3.58 -16.80
N GLU A 77 5.75 -2.69 -16.51
CA GLU A 77 6.95 -2.95 -15.71
C GLU A 77 7.46 -1.67 -15.05
N HIS A 78 8.36 -1.85 -14.09
CA HIS A 78 8.96 -0.75 -13.35
C HIS A 78 10.49 -0.74 -13.45
N ALA A 79 11.06 0.45 -13.31
CA ALA A 79 12.48 0.62 -13.03
C ALA A 79 12.84 -0.03 -11.67
N PRO A 80 14.11 -0.31 -11.36
CA PRO A 80 14.47 -0.76 -10.03
C PRO A 80 14.09 0.27 -8.94
N LEU A 81 13.93 -0.18 -7.69
CA LEU A 81 13.34 0.63 -6.62
C LEU A 81 14.07 1.98 -6.39
N PRO A 82 15.42 2.05 -6.39
CA PRO A 82 16.13 3.32 -6.21
C PRO A 82 15.83 4.37 -7.29
N GLU A 83 15.68 3.95 -8.54
CA GLU A 83 15.31 4.81 -9.67
C GLU A 83 13.86 5.29 -9.55
N GLN A 84 12.95 4.45 -9.05
CA GLN A 84 11.57 4.88 -8.77
C GLN A 84 11.55 5.99 -7.72
N PHE A 85 12.33 5.86 -6.66
CA PHE A 85 12.40 6.88 -5.61
C PHE A 85 13.10 8.17 -6.07
N SER A 86 14.17 8.05 -6.86
CA SER A 86 14.99 9.18 -7.28
C SER A 86 14.39 9.95 -8.45
N ASP A 87 13.92 9.24 -9.47
CA ASP A 87 13.58 9.81 -10.77
C ASP A 87 12.07 9.84 -11.03
N GLN A 88 11.33 8.93 -10.39
CA GLN A 88 9.88 8.77 -10.57
C GLN A 88 9.04 9.37 -9.43
N ARG A 89 9.70 9.94 -8.41
CA ARG A 89 9.05 10.60 -7.26
C ARG A 89 8.12 9.69 -6.46
N VAL A 90 8.32 8.38 -6.55
CA VAL A 90 7.55 7.39 -5.80
C VAL A 90 7.93 7.48 -4.32
N ARG A 91 6.94 7.37 -3.42
CA ARG A 91 7.14 7.24 -1.96
C ARG A 91 6.29 6.15 -1.32
N GLN A 92 5.50 5.42 -2.12
CA GLN A 92 4.88 4.17 -1.73
C GLN A 92 5.19 3.10 -2.77
N ILE A 93 5.56 1.90 -2.33
CA ILE A 93 5.80 0.75 -3.21
C ILE A 93 4.97 -0.45 -2.77
N GLU A 94 4.79 -1.41 -3.65
CA GLU A 94 4.05 -2.64 -3.42
C GLU A 94 4.89 -3.87 -3.81
N LEU A 95 4.95 -4.84 -2.91
CA LEU A 95 5.72 -6.07 -3.05
C LEU A 95 4.82 -7.28 -2.80
N ASP A 96 4.58 -8.09 -3.82
CA ASP A 96 3.97 -9.41 -3.70
C ASP A 96 5.02 -10.38 -3.20
N VAL A 97 4.69 -11.11 -2.15
CA VAL A 97 5.64 -11.98 -1.46
C VAL A 97 5.13 -13.40 -1.38
N TRP A 98 6.07 -14.33 -1.57
CA TRP A 98 5.82 -15.77 -1.60
C TRP A 98 6.77 -16.48 -0.64
N VAL A 99 6.26 -17.44 0.14
CA VAL A 99 7.10 -18.26 1.03
C VAL A 99 7.85 -19.30 0.20
N ASP A 100 9.14 -19.46 0.48
CA ASP A 100 10.00 -20.51 -0.08
C ASP A 100 10.98 -20.95 1.02
N GLU A 101 10.49 -21.71 2.01
CA GLU A 101 11.24 -22.06 3.23
C GLU A 101 12.51 -22.87 2.92
N ALA A 102 12.45 -23.74 1.91
CA ALA A 102 13.58 -24.58 1.51
C ALA A 102 14.50 -23.91 0.47
N GLY A 103 13.99 -22.92 -0.27
CA GLY A 103 14.62 -22.38 -1.45
C GLY A 103 14.38 -23.25 -2.68
N GLY A 104 14.36 -22.60 -3.85
CA GLY A 104 14.32 -23.26 -5.15
C GLY A 104 12.92 -23.56 -5.67
N LEU A 105 11.86 -23.33 -4.88
CA LEU A 105 10.48 -23.60 -5.29
C LEU A 105 10.10 -22.84 -6.57
N TYR A 106 10.58 -21.60 -6.68
CA TYR A 106 10.29 -20.70 -7.80
C TYR A 106 11.47 -20.50 -8.77
N SER A 107 12.48 -21.37 -8.72
CA SER A 107 13.70 -21.27 -9.54
C SER A 107 13.49 -21.67 -11.01
N GLN A 108 12.42 -22.41 -11.31
CA GLN A 108 12.13 -22.95 -12.64
C GLN A 108 10.71 -22.59 -13.11
N PRO A 109 10.39 -21.30 -13.34
CA PRO A 109 9.05 -20.91 -13.79
C PRO A 109 8.60 -21.71 -15.01
N LEU A 110 7.35 -22.23 -14.99
CA LEU A 110 6.84 -23.05 -16.10
C LEU A 110 6.95 -22.35 -17.46
N LEU A 111 6.61 -21.05 -17.52
CA LEU A 111 6.68 -20.26 -18.75
C LEU A 111 8.11 -20.17 -19.29
N ARG A 112 9.07 -19.98 -18.39
CA ARG A 112 10.50 -19.90 -18.70
C ARG A 112 11.05 -21.22 -19.22
N THR A 113 10.60 -22.32 -18.62
CA THR A 113 10.91 -23.69 -19.06
C THR A 113 10.33 -23.97 -20.44
N ALA A 114 9.06 -23.61 -20.67
CA ALA A 114 8.37 -23.81 -21.94
C ALA A 114 9.01 -23.03 -23.10
N THR A 115 9.63 -21.89 -22.82
CA THR A 115 10.36 -21.07 -23.80
C THR A 115 11.86 -21.34 -23.86
N GLY A 116 12.37 -22.31 -23.09
CA GLY A 116 13.75 -22.78 -23.18
C GLY A 116 14.80 -21.83 -22.58
N GLN A 117 14.41 -20.95 -21.64
CA GLN A 117 15.28 -19.92 -21.07
C GLN A 117 16.05 -20.35 -19.80
N GLY A 118 15.88 -21.61 -19.38
CA GLY A 118 16.56 -22.18 -18.21
C GLY A 118 16.08 -21.59 -16.87
N PRO A 119 16.82 -21.84 -15.77
CA PRO A 119 16.46 -21.35 -14.44
C PRO A 119 16.37 -19.82 -14.37
N TYR A 120 15.50 -19.30 -13.50
CA TYR A 120 15.42 -17.88 -13.21
C TYR A 120 16.26 -17.54 -11.98
N ARG A 121 17.34 -16.75 -12.17
CA ARG A 121 18.19 -16.21 -11.10
C ARG A 121 18.52 -17.25 -9.99
N PRO A 122 19.03 -18.45 -10.33
CA PRO A 122 19.23 -19.52 -9.35
C PRO A 122 20.13 -19.11 -8.18
N GLU A 123 21.05 -18.16 -8.38
CA GLU A 123 21.88 -17.57 -7.34
C GLU A 123 21.09 -16.90 -6.19
N LEU A 124 19.83 -16.52 -6.43
CA LEU A 124 18.91 -15.92 -5.46
C LEU A 124 17.70 -16.83 -5.18
N MET A 125 17.14 -17.44 -6.23
CA MET A 125 15.91 -18.23 -6.12
C MET A 125 16.13 -19.58 -5.43
N ASP A 126 17.34 -20.16 -5.52
CA ASP A 126 17.65 -21.44 -4.87
C ASP A 126 17.95 -21.30 -3.37
N GLN A 127 18.08 -20.08 -2.85
CA GLN A 127 18.29 -19.85 -1.42
C GLN A 127 16.96 -19.91 -0.65
N PRO A 128 16.91 -20.38 0.59
CA PRO A 128 15.76 -20.20 1.48
C PRO A 128 15.33 -18.74 1.64
N GLY A 129 14.05 -18.51 1.89
CA GLY A 129 13.50 -17.20 2.28
C GLY A 129 12.50 -16.62 1.28
N ILE A 130 11.84 -15.54 1.68
CA ILE A 130 10.68 -14.98 0.97
C ILE A 130 11.09 -14.45 -0.43
N LYS A 131 10.30 -14.80 -1.45
CA LYS A 131 10.48 -14.37 -2.84
C LYS A 131 9.55 -13.22 -3.20
N THR A 132 9.92 -12.45 -4.22
CA THR A 132 9.14 -11.29 -4.65
C THR A 132 8.93 -11.29 -6.17
N PHE A 133 7.70 -11.56 -6.59
CA PHE A 133 7.25 -11.57 -7.99
C PHE A 133 5.71 -11.62 -8.07
N HIS A 134 5.11 -11.37 -9.23
CA HIS A 134 3.66 -11.11 -9.36
C HIS A 134 2.81 -12.38 -9.41
N ILE A 135 3.08 -13.29 -10.35
CA ILE A 135 2.31 -14.54 -10.50
C ILE A 135 3.28 -15.70 -10.69
N GLN A 136 3.11 -16.74 -9.87
CA GLN A 136 3.89 -17.97 -9.97
C GLN A 136 3.93 -18.47 -11.41
N ASP A 137 5.13 -18.88 -11.84
CA ASP A 137 5.43 -19.46 -13.14
C ASP A 137 5.24 -18.60 -14.40
N VAL A 138 4.42 -17.55 -14.38
CA VAL A 138 3.98 -16.84 -15.61
C VAL A 138 4.32 -15.35 -15.62
N ASP A 139 4.42 -14.70 -14.46
CA ASP A 139 4.82 -13.29 -14.36
C ASP A 139 5.79 -13.15 -13.17
N TYR A 140 6.90 -13.88 -13.30
CA TYR A 140 7.91 -14.09 -12.26
C TYR A 140 9.02 -13.01 -12.28
N GLY A 141 9.03 -12.15 -13.30
CA GLY A 141 10.07 -11.16 -13.52
C GLY A 141 10.09 -10.08 -12.43
N SER A 142 11.24 -9.95 -11.75
CA SER A 142 11.44 -9.00 -10.67
C SER A 142 12.81 -8.31 -10.74
N THR A 143 12.86 -7.01 -10.43
CA THR A 143 14.09 -6.24 -10.24
C THR A 143 14.81 -6.58 -8.92
N CYS A 144 14.12 -7.25 -8.00
CA CYS A 144 14.63 -7.72 -6.71
C CYS A 144 13.93 -9.03 -6.29
N PRO A 145 14.30 -10.19 -6.85
CA PRO A 145 13.48 -11.41 -6.76
C PRO A 145 13.37 -12.06 -5.36
N THR A 146 14.05 -11.53 -4.35
CA THR A 146 13.91 -11.93 -2.94
C THR A 146 13.51 -10.73 -2.11
N PHE A 147 12.67 -10.93 -1.09
CA PHE A 147 12.17 -9.84 -0.25
C PHE A 147 13.30 -9.06 0.40
N VAL A 148 14.26 -9.74 1.04
CA VAL A 148 15.47 -9.11 1.62
C VAL A 148 16.24 -8.25 0.60
N LEU A 149 16.37 -8.68 -0.65
CA LEU A 149 17.04 -7.88 -1.69
C LEU A 149 16.25 -6.60 -2.01
N CYS A 150 14.92 -6.68 -2.11
CA CYS A 150 14.10 -5.47 -2.28
C CYS A 150 14.30 -4.51 -1.11
N LEU A 151 14.25 -5.04 0.13
CA LEU A 151 14.43 -4.23 1.33
C LEU A 151 15.82 -3.59 1.42
N GLN A 152 16.87 -4.30 1.00
CA GLN A 152 18.23 -3.74 0.94
C GLN A 152 18.34 -2.61 -0.09
N GLN A 153 17.65 -2.68 -1.23
CA GLN A 153 17.60 -1.57 -2.19
C GLN A 153 16.91 -0.34 -1.58
N VAL A 154 15.78 -0.55 -0.88
CA VAL A 154 15.08 0.52 -0.17
C VAL A 154 15.97 1.15 0.91
N LYS A 155 16.59 0.32 1.76
CA LYS A 155 17.45 0.81 2.84
C LYS A 155 18.63 1.60 2.30
N ALA A 156 19.34 1.07 1.30
CA ALA A 156 20.50 1.75 0.73
C ALA A 156 20.12 3.13 0.16
N TRP A 157 18.96 3.26 -0.48
CA TRP A 157 18.46 4.54 -0.95
C TRP A 157 18.05 5.46 0.20
N SER A 158 17.32 4.93 1.19
CA SER A 158 16.84 5.67 2.36
C SER A 158 18.00 6.25 3.18
N ASP A 159 19.01 5.44 3.50
CA ASP A 159 20.23 5.85 4.23
C ASP A 159 20.98 6.99 3.49
N ALA A 160 20.95 6.98 2.15
CA ALA A 160 21.56 8.03 1.33
C ALA A 160 20.70 9.31 1.21
N ASN A 161 19.44 9.28 1.64
CA ASN A 161 18.43 10.32 1.41
C ASN A 161 17.60 10.65 2.67
N ALA A 162 18.25 10.83 3.83
CA ALA A 162 17.61 10.98 5.15
C ALA A 162 16.49 12.05 5.27
N GLY A 163 16.37 12.99 4.33
CA GLY A 163 15.30 13.99 4.27
C GLY A 163 13.99 13.54 3.62
N HIS A 164 13.90 12.32 3.09
CA HIS A 164 12.69 11.82 2.41
C HIS A 164 11.49 11.74 3.37
N VAL A 165 10.28 12.01 2.87
CA VAL A 165 9.05 11.66 3.59
C VAL A 165 8.98 10.14 3.82
N PRO A 166 8.22 9.66 4.82
CA PRO A 166 8.18 8.23 5.12
C PRO A 166 7.87 7.38 3.89
N LEU A 167 8.66 6.32 3.69
CA LEU A 167 8.39 5.35 2.63
C LEU A 167 7.39 4.32 3.14
N ALA A 168 6.34 4.07 2.37
CA ALA A 168 5.37 3.03 2.68
C ALA A 168 5.57 1.82 1.75
N ILE A 169 5.66 0.62 2.33
CA ILE A 169 5.76 -0.64 1.59
C ILE A 169 4.50 -1.45 1.84
N LEU A 170 3.64 -1.54 0.83
CA LEU A 170 2.49 -2.44 0.82
C LEU A 170 3.00 -3.85 0.48
N VAL A 171 2.64 -4.84 1.29
CA VAL A 171 3.10 -6.21 1.16
C VAL A 171 1.88 -7.09 0.92
N GLU A 172 1.79 -7.71 -0.25
CA GLU A 172 0.74 -8.68 -0.58
C GLU A 172 1.25 -10.10 -0.38
N LEU A 173 0.69 -10.79 0.61
CA LEU A 173 1.04 -12.16 0.94
C LEU A 173 0.31 -13.10 -0.01
N LYS A 174 1.06 -13.76 -0.90
CA LYS A 174 0.51 -14.66 -1.92
C LYS A 174 0.72 -16.12 -1.49
N ASP A 175 -0.33 -16.92 -1.60
CA ASP A 175 -0.30 -18.38 -1.42
C ASP A 175 -1.39 -19.11 -2.23
N THR A 176 -2.05 -18.42 -3.17
CA THR A 176 -3.16 -18.99 -3.94
C THR A 176 -2.64 -19.69 -5.19
N PRO A 177 -2.93 -20.99 -5.40
CA PRO A 177 -2.50 -21.69 -6.60
C PRO A 177 -3.09 -21.10 -7.88
N LEU A 178 -2.24 -20.89 -8.89
CA LEU A 178 -2.67 -20.55 -10.23
C LEU A 178 -3.32 -21.76 -10.90
N VAL A 179 -4.53 -21.60 -11.44
CA VAL A 179 -5.25 -22.65 -12.17
C VAL A 179 -5.64 -22.14 -13.55
N VAL A 180 -4.94 -22.63 -14.58
CA VAL A 180 -5.24 -22.33 -15.99
C VAL A 180 -5.25 -23.62 -16.79
N GLY A 181 -6.40 -23.96 -17.34
CA GLY A 181 -6.56 -25.18 -18.16
C GLY A 181 -6.12 -26.44 -17.43
N SER A 182 -5.23 -27.21 -18.05
CA SER A 182 -4.67 -28.44 -17.50
C SER A 182 -3.15 -28.34 -17.24
N PHE A 183 -2.61 -27.11 -17.12
CA PHE A 183 -1.21 -26.90 -16.81
C PHE A 183 -0.94 -27.18 -15.33
N GLU A 184 0.20 -27.80 -15.04
CA GLU A 184 0.67 -28.04 -13.68
C GLU A 184 1.63 -26.92 -13.31
N PHE A 185 1.13 -25.97 -12.51
CA PHE A 185 1.90 -24.87 -11.95
C PHE A 185 2.50 -25.27 -10.60
N THR A 186 3.54 -24.56 -10.19
CA THR A 186 4.13 -24.58 -8.86
C THR A 186 3.04 -24.35 -7.82
N ASP A 187 2.93 -25.24 -6.84
CA ASP A 187 2.01 -25.10 -5.70
C ASP A 187 2.65 -24.20 -4.63
N PRO A 188 2.06 -23.04 -4.30
CA PRO A 188 2.65 -22.13 -3.31
C PRO A 188 2.67 -22.71 -1.90
N GLU A 189 3.71 -22.38 -1.14
CA GLU A 189 3.70 -22.64 0.30
C GLU A 189 2.70 -21.70 1.00
N PRO A 190 1.86 -22.22 1.92
CA PRO A 190 0.89 -21.40 2.62
C PRO A 190 1.54 -20.49 3.66
N TRP A 191 0.96 -19.31 3.89
CA TRP A 191 1.38 -18.43 4.98
C TRP A 191 0.96 -18.99 6.35
N THR A 192 1.85 -19.73 6.98
CA THR A 192 1.67 -20.23 8.36
C THR A 192 2.01 -19.16 9.39
N ALA A 193 1.70 -19.40 10.68
CA ALA A 193 2.14 -18.51 11.76
C ALA A 193 3.66 -18.31 11.77
N ALA A 194 4.44 -19.36 11.49
CA ALA A 194 5.89 -19.26 11.40
C ALA A 194 6.35 -18.43 10.17
N GLY A 195 5.64 -18.55 9.05
CA GLY A 195 5.89 -17.70 7.87
C GLY A 195 5.57 -16.23 8.13
N LEU A 196 4.50 -15.94 8.88
CA LEU A 196 4.17 -14.57 9.29
C LEU A 196 5.20 -14.00 10.28
N ASP A 197 5.77 -14.82 11.16
CA ASP A 197 6.87 -14.41 12.03
C ASP A 197 8.19 -14.23 11.27
N SER A 198 8.44 -15.04 10.23
CA SER A 198 9.62 -14.88 9.36
C SER A 198 9.54 -13.61 8.51
N LEU A 199 8.34 -13.19 8.09
CA LEU A 199 8.14 -11.89 7.43
C LEU A 199 8.64 -10.73 8.29
N ASP A 200 8.23 -10.67 9.56
CA ASP A 200 8.72 -9.65 10.50
C ASP A 200 10.23 -9.77 10.72
N ALA A 201 10.75 -10.99 10.82
CA ALA A 201 12.17 -11.24 11.02
C ALA A 201 13.03 -10.81 9.81
N GLU A 202 12.57 -11.05 8.57
CA GLU A 202 13.27 -10.61 7.36
C GLU A 202 13.32 -9.08 7.28
N ILE A 203 12.22 -8.38 7.62
CA ILE A 203 12.22 -6.91 7.69
C ILE A 203 13.25 -6.42 8.70
N ARG A 204 13.23 -7.00 9.91
CA ARG A 204 14.14 -6.64 11.01
C ARG A 204 15.59 -7.07 10.78
N SER A 205 15.84 -7.94 9.80
CA SER A 205 17.20 -8.29 9.39
C SER A 205 17.86 -7.18 8.57
N VAL A 206 17.06 -6.31 7.95
CA VAL A 206 17.53 -5.19 7.11
C VAL A 206 17.39 -3.87 7.84
N PHE A 207 16.24 -3.62 8.46
CA PHE A 207 15.92 -2.36 9.13
C PHE A 207 16.03 -2.50 10.64
N SER A 208 16.69 -1.53 11.27
CA SER A 208 16.68 -1.39 12.72
C SER A 208 15.38 -0.73 13.20
N ASP A 209 15.10 -0.76 14.51
CA ASP A 209 13.91 -0.09 15.07
C ASP A 209 13.90 1.43 14.81
N GLU A 210 15.07 2.07 14.71
CA GLU A 210 15.17 3.51 14.42
C GLU A 210 14.82 3.86 12.96
N ASP A 211 15.03 2.91 12.05
CA ASP A 211 14.68 3.05 10.62
C ASP A 211 13.18 2.83 10.36
N LEU A 212 12.44 2.30 11.34
CA LEU A 212 11.05 1.88 11.17
C LEU A 212 10.06 2.85 11.83
N ILE A 213 8.84 2.86 11.27
CA ILE A 213 7.63 3.30 11.94
C ILE A 213 6.76 2.06 12.09
N THR A 214 6.59 1.58 13.31
CA THR A 214 5.82 0.37 13.63
C THR A 214 4.46 0.71 14.26
N PRO A 215 3.52 -0.25 14.30
CA PRO A 215 2.28 -0.12 15.06
C PRO A 215 2.49 0.27 16.53
N ASP A 216 3.57 -0.18 17.16
CA ASP A 216 3.87 0.16 18.55
C ASP A 216 4.29 1.62 18.72
N ASP A 217 5.05 2.16 17.76
CA ASP A 217 5.43 3.59 17.76
C ASP A 217 4.21 4.51 17.63
N VAL A 218 3.25 4.13 16.79
CA VAL A 218 2.02 4.89 16.57
C VAL A 218 1.04 4.71 17.74
N ARG A 219 0.91 3.49 18.28
CA ARG A 219 0.02 3.20 19.41
C ARG A 219 0.48 3.92 20.67
N GLY A 220 1.79 3.97 20.92
CA GLY A 220 2.37 4.58 22.10
C GLY A 220 1.72 4.06 23.39
N GLY A 221 1.14 4.97 24.18
CA GLY A 221 0.46 4.63 25.43
C GLY A 221 -1.04 4.30 25.31
N ALA A 222 -1.63 4.36 24.12
CA ALA A 222 -3.06 4.09 23.92
C ALA A 222 -3.37 2.59 24.12
N SER A 223 -4.64 2.29 24.45
CA SER A 223 -5.07 0.89 24.63
C SER A 223 -5.15 0.14 23.31
N THR A 224 -5.46 0.85 22.23
CA THR A 224 -5.58 0.32 20.87
C THR A 224 -4.93 1.28 19.88
N LEU A 225 -4.43 0.73 18.78
CA LEU A 225 -3.88 1.48 17.66
C LEU A 225 -4.95 2.39 17.03
N ARG A 226 -6.20 1.92 16.95
CA ARG A 226 -7.34 2.73 16.51
C ARG A 226 -7.57 3.95 17.39
N GLU A 227 -7.54 3.77 18.71
CA GLU A 227 -7.64 4.90 19.65
C GLU A 227 -6.50 5.90 19.40
N ALA A 228 -5.27 5.42 19.22
CA ALA A 228 -4.13 6.29 18.98
C ALA A 228 -4.31 7.16 17.73
N VAL A 229 -4.64 6.58 16.57
CA VAL A 229 -4.72 7.33 15.31
C VAL A 229 -5.92 8.28 15.24
N THR A 230 -7.01 7.98 15.94
CA THR A 230 -8.23 8.82 15.94
C THR A 230 -8.25 9.89 17.04
N THR A 231 -7.27 9.89 17.96
CA THR A 231 -7.22 10.86 19.07
C THR A 231 -5.89 11.61 19.15
N THR A 232 -4.78 10.88 19.27
CA THR A 232 -3.43 11.47 19.35
C THR A 232 -2.91 11.77 17.96
N GLY A 233 -3.21 10.88 17.02
CA GLY A 233 -2.81 10.88 15.61
C GLY A 233 -1.39 10.41 15.37
N TRP A 234 -0.96 10.50 14.12
CA TRP A 234 0.30 9.92 13.67
C TRP A 234 1.53 10.77 14.03
N PRO A 235 2.73 10.18 14.05
CA PRO A 235 3.98 10.92 14.19
C PRO A 235 4.14 12.04 13.15
N THR A 236 4.82 13.11 13.55
CA THR A 236 5.10 14.22 12.64
C THR A 236 6.18 13.87 11.62
N LEU A 237 6.30 14.62 10.53
CA LEU A 237 7.36 14.42 9.55
C LEU A 237 8.74 14.58 10.19
N GLY A 238 8.94 15.52 11.12
CA GLY A 238 10.19 15.64 11.87
C GLY A 238 10.57 14.37 12.64
N GLN A 239 9.60 13.53 13.02
CA GLN A 239 9.82 12.24 13.69
C GLN A 239 9.93 11.06 12.71
N SER A 240 9.51 11.25 11.46
CA SER A 240 9.23 10.18 10.51
C SER A 240 10.11 10.22 9.26
N ARG A 241 10.76 11.35 8.97
CA ARG A 241 11.69 11.50 7.84
C ARG A 241 12.79 10.44 7.88
N GLY A 242 13.15 9.93 6.71
CA GLY A 242 14.17 8.90 6.59
C GLY A 242 13.71 7.51 7.05
N LYS A 243 12.45 7.33 7.45
CA LYS A 243 11.94 6.05 7.95
C LYS A 243 11.06 5.32 6.93
N VAL A 244 10.90 4.02 7.18
CA VAL A 244 10.09 3.10 6.38
C VAL A 244 8.97 2.50 7.24
N MET A 245 7.80 2.28 6.65
CA MET A 245 6.68 1.58 7.28
C MET A 245 6.11 0.52 6.36
N PHE A 246 5.55 -0.54 6.95
CA PHE A 246 5.07 -1.71 6.22
C PHE A 246 3.57 -1.90 6.42
N LEU A 247 2.87 -2.26 5.36
CA LEU A 247 1.41 -2.40 5.34
C LEU A 247 1.07 -3.76 4.77
N MET A 248 0.07 -4.44 5.34
CA MET A 248 -0.46 -5.66 4.78
C MET A 248 -1.55 -5.32 3.78
N ASP A 249 -1.42 -5.80 2.54
CA ASP A 249 -2.47 -5.68 1.52
C ASP A 249 -3.71 -6.51 1.90
N ASN A 250 -3.46 -7.73 2.38
CA ASN A 250 -4.47 -8.73 2.65
C ASN A 250 -5.38 -8.33 3.82
N GLY A 251 -6.69 -8.56 3.65
CA GLY A 251 -7.67 -8.51 4.73
C GLY A 251 -7.95 -9.89 5.33
N GLY A 252 -9.13 -10.01 5.96
CA GLY A 252 -9.74 -11.32 6.26
C GLY A 252 -8.86 -12.29 7.07
N GLY A 253 -8.76 -13.53 6.59
CA GLY A 253 -8.07 -14.63 7.28
C GLY A 253 -6.57 -14.41 7.45
N MET A 254 -5.90 -13.79 6.47
CA MET A 254 -4.47 -13.49 6.52
C MET A 254 -4.18 -12.48 7.64
N ARG A 255 -4.91 -11.36 7.66
CA ARG A 255 -4.89 -10.39 8.76
C ARG A 255 -5.17 -11.05 10.12
N THR A 256 -6.19 -11.91 10.18
CA THR A 256 -6.58 -12.57 11.44
C THR A 256 -5.44 -13.44 11.98
N SER A 257 -4.73 -14.13 11.10
CA SER A 257 -3.58 -14.97 11.47
C SER A 257 -2.40 -14.12 11.95
N TYR A 258 -2.13 -12.99 11.29
CA TYR A 258 -1.06 -12.06 11.70
C TYR A 258 -1.31 -11.40 13.07
N LEU A 259 -2.57 -11.14 13.40
CA LEU A 259 -2.98 -10.60 14.71
C LEU A 259 -2.97 -11.62 15.84
N ALA A 260 -2.92 -12.92 15.55
CA ALA A 260 -3.06 -13.96 16.57
C ALA A 260 -1.93 -13.87 17.61
N GLY A 261 -2.27 -13.57 18.86
CA GLY A 261 -1.29 -13.36 19.94
C GLY A 261 -0.72 -11.93 20.02
N HIS A 262 -1.08 -11.06 19.09
CA HIS A 262 -0.61 -9.68 18.97
C HIS A 262 -1.79 -8.69 18.98
N PRO A 263 -2.51 -8.57 20.12
CA PRO A 263 -3.67 -7.68 20.19
C PRO A 263 -3.27 -6.27 19.81
N SER A 264 -4.04 -5.65 18.92
CA SER A 264 -3.76 -4.33 18.37
C SER A 264 -2.33 -4.18 17.80
N LEU A 265 -1.81 -5.26 17.20
CA LEU A 265 -0.49 -5.36 16.55
C LEU A 265 0.71 -5.20 17.50
N ALA A 266 0.55 -5.49 18.79
CA ALA A 266 1.66 -5.45 19.74
C ALA A 266 2.86 -6.30 19.28
N GLY A 267 4.02 -5.68 19.08
CA GLY A 267 5.26 -6.33 18.64
C GLY A 267 5.33 -6.69 17.15
N ARG A 268 4.28 -6.39 16.36
CA ARG A 268 4.27 -6.62 14.91
C ARG A 268 4.90 -5.46 14.15
N VAL A 269 5.35 -5.72 12.92
CA VAL A 269 5.96 -4.70 12.05
C VAL A 269 4.94 -4.08 11.10
N LEU A 270 4.04 -4.89 10.53
CA LEU A 270 3.07 -4.44 9.54
C LEU A 270 1.84 -3.82 10.20
N PHE A 271 1.35 -2.72 9.61
CA PHE A 271 -0.03 -2.26 9.81
C PHE A 271 -0.97 -3.11 8.96
N THR A 272 -2.02 -3.66 9.57
CA THR A 272 -2.98 -4.52 8.87
C THR A 272 -4.02 -3.72 8.10
N ASN A 273 -4.46 -4.21 6.94
CA ASN A 273 -5.66 -3.72 6.27
C ASN A 273 -6.91 -4.11 7.08
N ALA A 274 -7.25 -3.29 8.06
CA ALA A 274 -8.27 -3.59 9.05
C ALA A 274 -9.62 -2.95 8.72
N PRO A 275 -10.74 -3.57 9.12
CA PRO A 275 -12.01 -2.87 9.21
C PRO A 275 -11.85 -1.64 10.12
N PRO A 276 -12.37 -0.45 9.76
CA PRO A 276 -12.18 0.78 10.55
C PRO A 276 -12.67 0.68 12.00
N ALA A 277 -13.54 -0.29 12.30
CA ALA A 277 -14.07 -0.50 13.64
C ALA A 277 -13.12 -1.30 14.56
N ALA A 278 -12.10 -1.97 14.03
CA ALA A 278 -11.25 -2.91 14.76
C ALA A 278 -10.16 -2.20 15.59
N ASP A 279 -9.68 -2.85 16.65
CA ASP A 279 -8.70 -2.27 17.58
C ASP A 279 -7.31 -2.05 16.95
N ASP A 280 -6.94 -2.82 15.93
CA ASP A 280 -5.72 -2.68 15.13
C ASP A 280 -5.88 -1.73 13.94
N ALA A 281 -7.02 -1.06 13.79
CA ALA A 281 -7.24 -0.19 12.64
C ALA A 281 -6.41 1.10 12.72
N ALA A 282 -5.50 1.25 11.76
CA ALA A 282 -4.77 2.48 11.48
C ALA A 282 -4.61 2.71 9.98
N PHE A 283 -4.34 1.63 9.25
CA PHE A 283 -4.31 1.57 7.81
C PHE A 283 -5.57 0.90 7.25
N VAL A 284 -6.07 1.42 6.13
CA VAL A 284 -7.23 0.87 5.41
C VAL A 284 -6.96 0.89 3.91
N LYS A 285 -7.09 -0.26 3.25
CA LYS A 285 -7.03 -0.34 1.78
C LYS A 285 -8.42 -0.15 1.18
N ARG A 286 -8.52 0.74 0.19
CA ARG A 286 -9.72 0.95 -0.65
C ARG A 286 -9.30 1.09 -2.10
N ASN A 287 -9.32 -0.02 -2.83
CA ASN A 287 -8.86 -0.05 -4.23
C ASN A 287 -9.70 0.85 -5.14
N ASP A 288 -11.01 0.93 -4.90
CA ASP A 288 -11.91 1.80 -5.66
C ASP A 288 -11.80 3.26 -5.16
N PRO A 289 -11.26 4.20 -5.96
CA PRO A 289 -11.16 5.60 -5.57
C PRO A 289 -12.51 6.32 -5.49
N PHE A 290 -13.60 5.70 -5.96
CA PHE A 290 -14.96 6.22 -5.84
C PHE A 290 -15.66 5.78 -4.55
N ASP A 291 -15.03 4.97 -3.70
CA ASP A 291 -15.59 4.60 -2.39
C ASP A 291 -15.85 5.88 -1.56
N PRO A 292 -17.12 6.20 -1.25
CA PRO A 292 -17.48 7.44 -0.57
C PRO A 292 -16.99 7.50 0.89
N SER A 293 -16.51 6.38 1.44
CA SER A 293 -15.95 6.34 2.79
C SER A 293 -14.54 6.93 2.88
N ILE A 294 -13.77 7.01 1.78
CA ILE A 294 -12.36 7.41 1.81
C ILE A 294 -12.16 8.78 2.50
N PRO A 295 -12.86 9.87 2.12
CA PRO A 295 -12.62 11.16 2.75
C PRO A 295 -12.95 11.16 4.26
N GLY A 296 -13.96 10.39 4.67
CA GLY A 296 -14.33 10.24 6.08
C GLY A 296 -13.24 9.51 6.88
N LEU A 297 -12.70 8.42 6.33
CA LEU A 297 -11.60 7.68 6.97
C LEU A 297 -10.34 8.54 7.12
N VAL A 298 -10.03 9.33 6.10
CA VAL A 298 -8.89 10.27 6.13
C VAL A 298 -9.09 11.36 7.19
N ALA A 299 -10.30 11.93 7.25
CA ALA A 299 -10.65 12.94 8.25
C ALA A 299 -10.63 12.38 9.69
N ASP A 300 -11.01 11.12 9.87
CA ASP A 300 -10.98 10.43 11.16
C ASP A 300 -9.56 10.06 11.63
N GLY A 301 -8.54 10.26 10.78
CA GLY A 301 -7.12 10.04 11.13
C GLY A 301 -6.53 8.71 10.65
N PHE A 302 -7.29 7.89 9.93
CA PHE A 302 -6.74 6.70 9.28
C PHE A 302 -5.85 7.08 8.10
N VAL A 303 -4.89 6.20 7.80
CA VAL A 303 -4.18 6.23 6.52
C VAL A 303 -4.89 5.32 5.53
N VAL A 304 -5.17 5.84 4.34
CA VAL A 304 -5.88 5.13 3.28
C VAL A 304 -4.99 5.00 2.05
N ARG A 305 -4.90 3.78 1.51
CA ARG A 305 -4.37 3.52 0.17
C ARG A 305 -5.51 3.31 -0.82
N THR A 306 -5.41 3.93 -1.99
CA THR A 306 -6.30 3.71 -3.14
C THR A 306 -5.52 3.56 -4.44
N ARG A 307 -6.21 3.31 -5.56
CA ARG A 307 -5.61 3.15 -6.89
C ARG A 307 -6.07 4.24 -7.86
N ALA A 308 -5.18 4.66 -8.74
CA ALA A 308 -5.47 5.58 -9.84
C ALA A 308 -5.85 4.87 -11.15
N ASP A 309 -5.60 3.57 -11.23
CA ASP A 309 -5.82 2.69 -12.38
C ASP A 309 -5.97 1.23 -11.93
N SER A 310 -6.59 0.42 -12.78
CA SER A 310 -6.69 -1.04 -12.64
C SER A 310 -6.50 -1.72 -13.99
N ASP A 311 -5.82 -2.86 -13.98
CA ASP A 311 -5.81 -3.82 -15.08
C ASP A 311 -5.39 -3.22 -16.43
N THR A 312 -4.52 -2.20 -16.38
CA THR A 312 -4.07 -1.37 -17.52
C THR A 312 -5.17 -0.62 -18.28
N GLU A 313 -6.43 -0.70 -17.86
CA GLU A 313 -7.57 -0.19 -18.63
C GLU A 313 -7.50 1.32 -18.86
N GLN A 314 -7.20 2.08 -17.80
CA GLN A 314 -7.07 3.53 -17.84
C GLN A 314 -5.89 3.94 -18.70
N ALA A 315 -4.78 3.21 -18.64
CA ALA A 315 -3.63 3.46 -19.50
C ALA A 315 -3.93 3.19 -20.97
N ARG A 316 -4.62 2.09 -21.30
CA ARG A 316 -4.99 1.76 -22.69
C ARG A 316 -6.00 2.74 -23.29
N SER A 317 -6.91 3.26 -22.49
CA SER A 317 -7.96 4.21 -22.92
C SER A 317 -7.59 5.69 -22.75
N ASN A 318 -6.47 5.97 -22.08
CA ASN A 318 -6.09 7.31 -21.63
C ASN A 318 -7.14 7.98 -20.72
N ASP A 319 -7.91 7.19 -19.98
CA ASP A 319 -8.97 7.68 -19.08
C ASP A 319 -8.40 8.05 -17.71
N THR A 320 -8.44 9.33 -17.35
CA THR A 320 -7.90 9.84 -16.09
C THR A 320 -8.92 9.91 -14.95
N THR A 321 -10.16 9.42 -15.14
CA THR A 321 -11.24 9.59 -14.17
C THR A 321 -10.90 8.98 -12.81
N MET A 322 -10.38 7.75 -12.78
CA MET A 322 -9.96 7.09 -11.53
C MET A 322 -8.78 7.82 -10.85
N ARG A 323 -7.79 8.26 -11.63
CA ARG A 323 -6.66 9.07 -11.14
C ARG A 323 -7.15 10.33 -10.44
N ASP A 324 -8.04 11.07 -11.10
CA ASP A 324 -8.53 12.35 -10.59
C ASP A 324 -9.36 12.14 -9.31
N ALA A 325 -10.19 11.09 -9.27
CA ALA A 325 -10.93 10.70 -8.07
C ALA A 325 -10.00 10.28 -6.92
N ALA A 326 -8.99 9.46 -7.20
CA ALA A 326 -8.01 8.99 -6.21
C ALA A 326 -7.29 10.16 -5.54
N LEU A 327 -6.76 11.09 -6.35
CA LEU A 327 -6.07 12.28 -5.86
C LEU A 327 -7.02 13.19 -5.06
N ALA A 328 -8.25 13.39 -5.51
CA ALA A 328 -9.23 14.24 -4.83
C ALA A 328 -9.78 13.64 -3.52
N SER A 329 -9.78 12.32 -3.39
CA SER A 329 -10.37 11.60 -2.24
C SER A 329 -9.67 11.87 -0.89
N GLY A 330 -8.41 12.32 -0.94
CA GLY A 330 -7.55 12.47 0.24
C GLY A 330 -6.87 11.18 0.70
N ALA A 331 -7.02 10.05 0.01
CA ALA A 331 -6.20 8.87 0.29
C ALA A 331 -4.71 9.26 0.25
N GLN A 332 -3.95 8.95 1.31
CA GLN A 332 -2.55 9.38 1.44
C GLN A 332 -1.65 8.70 0.42
N TRP A 333 -1.98 7.47 0.02
CA TRP A 333 -1.21 6.70 -0.94
C TRP A 333 -2.06 6.36 -2.15
N VAL A 334 -1.68 6.93 -3.29
CA VAL A 334 -2.34 6.69 -4.59
C VAL A 334 -1.42 5.82 -5.44
N SER A 335 -1.75 4.54 -5.55
CA SER A 335 -0.95 3.58 -6.33
C SER A 335 -1.34 3.60 -7.81
N THR A 336 -0.35 3.40 -8.68
CA THR A 336 -0.50 3.35 -10.14
C THR A 336 0.53 2.39 -10.74
N ASP A 337 0.25 1.80 -11.89
CA ASP A 337 1.29 1.14 -12.70
C ASP A 337 2.12 2.17 -13.53
N TYR A 338 1.72 3.45 -13.56
CA TYR A 338 2.24 4.48 -14.48
C TYR A 338 2.65 5.79 -13.75
N PRO A 339 3.63 5.77 -12.84
CA PRO A 339 4.00 6.95 -12.02
C PRO A 339 4.71 8.09 -12.79
N VAL A 340 5.07 7.89 -14.06
CA VAL A 340 5.75 8.90 -14.89
C VAL A 340 5.34 8.85 -16.35
N PRO A 341 5.50 9.96 -17.10
CA PRO A 341 5.31 9.94 -18.55
C PRO A 341 6.18 8.90 -19.24
N GLY A 342 5.66 8.30 -20.30
CA GLY A 342 6.41 7.37 -21.14
C GLY A 342 6.21 5.90 -20.81
N LEU A 343 5.69 5.54 -19.63
CA LEU A 343 5.46 4.14 -19.26
C LEU A 343 4.26 3.52 -20.00
N ALA A 344 3.23 4.31 -20.31
CA ALA A 344 2.08 3.86 -21.09
C ALA A 344 2.33 3.85 -22.63
N VAL A 345 3.55 4.16 -23.09
CA VAL A 345 3.88 4.23 -24.53
C VAL A 345 3.66 2.89 -25.24
N GLY A 346 3.73 1.76 -24.52
CA GLY A 346 3.34 0.45 -25.02
C GLY A 346 1.90 0.38 -25.54
N PHE A 347 1.01 1.24 -25.04
CA PHE A 347 -0.39 1.37 -25.45
C PHE A 347 -0.67 2.58 -26.33
N THR A 348 0.35 3.32 -26.78
CA THR A 348 0.24 4.54 -27.60
C THR A 348 -0.52 5.71 -26.95
N THR A 349 -0.68 5.70 -25.63
CA THR A 349 -1.31 6.79 -24.87
C THR A 349 -0.29 7.60 -24.07
N GLU A 350 -0.72 8.77 -23.59
CA GLU A 350 0.07 9.63 -22.71
C GLU A 350 -0.33 9.45 -21.24
N TYR A 351 -0.95 8.31 -20.87
CA TYR A 351 -1.44 8.10 -19.51
C TYR A 351 -0.28 8.03 -18.51
N TRP A 352 -0.43 8.77 -17.41
CA TRP A 352 0.42 8.66 -16.22
C TRP A 352 -0.22 9.38 -15.02
N VAL A 353 0.33 9.11 -13.84
CA VAL A 353 -0.15 9.61 -12.56
C VAL A 353 1.00 10.29 -11.81
N GLY A 354 0.76 11.51 -11.35
CA GLY A 354 1.73 12.27 -10.56
C GLY A 354 1.01 13.23 -9.61
N ILE A 355 1.74 13.69 -8.59
CA ILE A 355 1.22 14.71 -7.67
C ILE A 355 1.00 16.02 -8.44
N PRO A 356 -0.20 16.63 -8.37
CA PRO A 356 -0.45 17.95 -8.96
C PRO A 356 0.53 19.00 -8.43
N GLY A 357 1.11 19.80 -9.31
CA GLY A 357 2.19 20.73 -8.97
C GLY A 357 3.60 20.15 -9.20
N GLY A 358 3.74 18.83 -9.37
CA GLY A 358 4.99 18.18 -9.74
C GLY A 358 5.99 17.98 -8.59
N THR A 359 5.55 18.15 -7.35
CA THR A 359 6.33 17.80 -6.14
C THR A 359 6.31 16.28 -5.91
N VAL A 360 7.15 15.79 -4.99
CA VAL A 360 7.17 14.38 -4.57
C VAL A 360 5.96 14.04 -3.70
N ALA A 361 5.63 14.95 -2.79
CA ALA A 361 4.49 14.88 -1.89
C ALA A 361 3.72 16.19 -1.95
N ARG A 362 2.44 16.17 -1.59
CA ARG A 362 1.65 17.38 -1.34
C ARG A 362 0.93 17.30 0.00
N CYS A 363 0.50 18.45 0.50
CA CYS A 363 -0.42 18.54 1.60
C CYS A 363 -1.72 17.82 1.22
N ASN A 364 -2.19 16.96 2.12
CA ASN A 364 -3.40 16.21 1.89
C ASN A 364 -4.62 17.15 1.77
N PRO A 365 -5.44 17.02 0.72
CA PRO A 365 -6.56 17.95 0.47
C PRO A 365 -7.71 17.84 1.49
N VAL A 366 -7.72 16.81 2.34
CA VAL A 366 -8.79 16.57 3.32
C VAL A 366 -8.38 16.96 4.74
N ASN A 367 -7.20 16.54 5.20
CA ASN A 367 -6.84 16.66 6.62
C ASN A 367 -5.55 17.44 6.91
N ALA A 368 -4.84 17.96 5.90
CA ALA A 368 -3.64 18.74 6.15
C ALA A 368 -3.94 20.07 6.87
N PRO A 369 -3.06 20.53 7.77
CA PRO A 369 -3.21 21.83 8.41
C PRO A 369 -3.01 22.96 7.38
N ALA A 370 -3.64 24.11 7.62
CA ALA A 370 -3.51 25.28 6.75
C ALA A 370 -2.07 25.84 6.66
N SER A 371 -1.21 25.47 7.60
CA SER A 371 0.23 25.80 7.59
C SER A 371 1.07 24.88 6.70
N CYS A 372 0.50 23.79 6.18
CA CYS A 372 1.23 22.85 5.35
C CYS A 372 1.63 23.49 4.00
N VAL A 373 2.86 23.26 3.56
CA VAL A 373 3.41 23.76 2.29
C VAL A 373 4.04 22.62 1.52
N ASP A 374 3.50 22.31 0.33
CA ASP A 374 3.92 21.17 -0.51
C ASP A 374 5.45 21.11 -0.73
N ALA A 375 6.08 22.26 -0.98
CA ALA A 375 7.50 22.36 -1.30
C ALA A 375 8.44 22.06 -0.12
N GLU A 376 7.92 21.97 1.11
CA GLU A 376 8.67 21.72 2.34
C GLU A 376 8.56 20.26 2.81
N LEU A 377 7.70 19.47 2.16
CA LEU A 377 7.37 18.12 2.62
C LEU A 377 8.48 17.12 2.37
N ASP A 378 9.03 16.99 1.16
CA ASP A 378 10.14 16.07 0.87
C ASP A 378 11.45 16.86 0.74
N GLN A 379 12.44 16.54 1.57
CA GLN A 379 13.70 17.29 1.65
C GLN A 379 14.86 16.60 0.90
N VAL A 380 14.55 15.57 0.09
CA VAL A 380 15.50 15.05 -0.89
C VAL A 380 15.64 16.07 -2.00
N GLY A 381 16.86 16.27 -2.52
CA GLY A 381 17.11 17.21 -3.62
C GLY A 381 16.12 16.98 -4.77
N ALA A 382 15.63 18.08 -5.37
CA ALA A 382 14.57 18.02 -6.35
C ALA A 382 14.92 17.06 -7.51
N PRO A 383 14.10 16.04 -7.79
CA PRO A 383 14.22 15.23 -9.00
C PRO A 383 14.17 16.12 -10.24
N ALA A 384 14.74 15.66 -11.36
CA ALA A 384 14.64 16.39 -12.63
C ALA A 384 13.19 16.83 -12.90
N PRO A 385 12.93 18.07 -13.39
CA PRO A 385 11.56 18.54 -13.63
C PRO A 385 10.77 17.54 -14.47
N GLN A 386 9.56 17.17 -14.03
CA GLN A 386 8.64 16.42 -14.88
C GLN A 386 7.61 17.36 -15.49
N PRO A 387 7.06 17.03 -16.67
CA PRO A 387 5.86 17.69 -17.17
C PRO A 387 4.76 17.71 -16.10
N GLN A 388 3.91 18.73 -16.11
CA GLN A 388 2.71 18.67 -15.27
C GLN A 388 1.81 17.53 -15.77
N PRO A 389 1.20 16.73 -14.86
CA PRO A 389 0.17 15.78 -15.26
C PRO A 389 -0.89 16.49 -16.12
N PRO A 390 -1.45 15.81 -17.14
CA PRO A 390 -2.55 16.38 -17.92
C PRO A 390 -3.62 16.86 -16.96
N ALA A 391 -4.05 18.12 -17.13
CA ALA A 391 -5.06 18.71 -16.29
C ALA A 391 -6.30 17.80 -16.24
N PRO A 392 -6.99 17.69 -15.09
CA PRO A 392 -8.16 16.84 -14.95
C PRO A 392 -9.15 17.12 -16.08
N SER A 393 -9.62 16.08 -16.78
CA SER A 393 -10.74 16.20 -17.71
C SER A 393 -12.06 16.24 -16.94
N VAL A 394 -12.18 17.17 -16.00
CA VAL A 394 -13.43 17.42 -15.27
C VAL A 394 -14.09 18.65 -15.90
N PRO A 395 -15.28 18.54 -16.53
CA PRO A 395 -16.06 19.73 -16.84
C PRO A 395 -16.36 20.45 -15.51
N PRO A 396 -16.30 21.79 -15.47
CA PRO A 396 -16.36 22.53 -14.21
C PRO A 396 -17.62 22.13 -13.43
N PHE A 397 -17.41 21.72 -12.19
CA PHE A 397 -18.47 21.63 -11.20
C PHE A 397 -19.02 23.04 -11.02
N SER A 398 -20.18 23.34 -11.60
CA SER A 398 -20.88 24.59 -11.34
C SER A 398 -21.46 24.53 -9.91
N PRO A 399 -21.00 25.36 -8.96
CA PRO A 399 -21.77 25.60 -7.76
C PRO A 399 -22.95 26.46 -8.18
N ASP A 400 -24.12 25.86 -8.40
CA ASP A 400 -25.31 26.65 -8.69
C ASP A 400 -25.69 27.45 -7.42
N PRO A 401 -25.72 28.80 -7.48
CA PRO A 401 -26.08 29.59 -6.33
C PRO A 401 -27.57 29.91 -6.37
N THR A 402 -28.19 29.89 -5.20
CA THR A 402 -29.48 30.49 -4.83
C THR A 402 -30.75 29.73 -5.19
N GLY A 403 -31.57 29.53 -4.15
CA GLY A 403 -32.88 28.89 -4.24
C GLY A 403 -33.97 29.77 -4.81
N SER A 404 -35.06 29.12 -5.22
CA SER A 404 -36.41 29.67 -5.25
C SER A 404 -37.43 28.54 -5.20
N THR A 405 -38.48 28.77 -4.40
CA THR A 405 -39.64 27.93 -4.04
C THR A 405 -40.50 27.39 -5.20
N PRO A 406 -41.37 26.40 -4.95
CA PRO A 406 -42.00 25.59 -6.00
C PRO A 406 -43.21 26.27 -6.63
N SER A 407 -43.43 26.03 -7.94
CA SER A 407 -44.65 26.44 -8.66
C SER A 407 -45.27 25.27 -9.41
N THR A 408 -46.58 25.24 -9.35
CA THR A 408 -47.52 24.18 -9.73
C THR A 408 -47.98 24.25 -11.20
N GLY A 409 -47.88 23.11 -11.91
CA GLY A 409 -48.76 22.62 -12.98
C GLY A 409 -48.59 23.21 -14.41
N PRO A 410 -49.31 22.67 -15.43
CA PRO A 410 -50.00 21.39 -15.53
C PRO A 410 -49.52 20.51 -16.71
N ALA A 411 -49.97 19.26 -16.72
CA ALA A 411 -49.78 18.27 -17.77
C ALA A 411 -50.64 18.54 -19.02
N THR A 412 -50.09 18.27 -20.22
CA THR A 412 -50.80 18.00 -21.49
C THR A 412 -49.98 17.01 -22.30
N THR A 413 -50.33 15.72 -22.29
CA THR A 413 -51.03 14.96 -23.36
C THR A 413 -50.27 14.72 -24.66
N GLU A 414 -49.83 13.45 -24.80
CA GLU A 414 -49.69 12.56 -25.98
C GLU A 414 -50.64 12.81 -27.18
N PRO A 415 -50.42 12.25 -28.41
CA PRO A 415 -50.31 10.79 -28.72
C PRO A 415 -49.35 10.42 -29.89
N GLY A 416 -49.00 9.16 -30.24
CA GLY A 416 -49.39 7.81 -29.83
C GLY A 416 -48.90 6.77 -30.88
N ALA A 417 -49.20 5.48 -30.60
CA ALA A 417 -49.05 4.24 -31.41
C ALA A 417 -47.77 3.40 -31.18
N GLY A 418 -47.81 2.10 -30.82
CA GLY A 418 -48.92 1.20 -30.49
C GLY A 418 -48.46 -0.27 -30.29
N SER A 419 -49.30 -1.05 -29.59
CA SER A 419 -49.46 -2.53 -29.56
C SER A 419 -48.48 -3.36 -28.70
N THR A 420 -48.80 -3.65 -27.42
CA THR A 420 -49.52 -4.84 -26.85
C THR A 420 -48.75 -6.18 -26.90
N THR A 421 -48.43 -6.82 -25.77
CA THR A 421 -49.37 -7.68 -25.01
C THR A 421 -48.84 -8.05 -23.60
N GLN A 422 -49.74 -8.10 -22.62
CA GLN A 422 -49.67 -8.63 -21.23
C GLN A 422 -50.99 -9.44 -21.02
N PRO A 423 -51.38 -10.06 -19.87
CA PRO A 423 -50.75 -10.46 -18.58
C PRO A 423 -51.16 -11.94 -18.20
N PRO A 424 -51.30 -12.47 -16.94
CA PRO A 424 -51.25 -11.87 -15.59
C PRO A 424 -50.57 -12.68 -14.43
N PRO A 425 -50.59 -12.12 -13.18
CA PRO A 425 -49.63 -12.38 -12.09
C PRO A 425 -50.24 -12.99 -10.80
N GLY A 426 -49.42 -13.11 -9.73
CA GLY A 426 -49.89 -13.25 -8.34
C GLY A 426 -48.76 -13.10 -7.31
N GLY A 427 -48.85 -12.08 -6.44
CA GLY A 427 -48.13 -11.98 -5.16
C GLY A 427 -48.85 -12.76 -4.03
N PRO A 428 -48.56 -12.57 -2.72
CA PRO A 428 -48.17 -11.30 -2.09
C PRO A 428 -47.02 -11.34 -1.04
N SER A 429 -46.70 -10.12 -0.61
CA SER A 429 -45.73 -9.64 0.39
C SER A 429 -46.12 -9.92 1.85
N THR A 430 -45.14 -10.00 2.76
CA THR A 430 -45.28 -9.63 4.19
C THR A 430 -43.97 -9.06 4.74
N THR A 431 -44.12 -8.17 5.73
CA THR A 431 -43.20 -7.12 6.21
C THR A 431 -42.67 -7.39 7.63
N GLU A 432 -41.48 -6.83 7.95
CA GLU A 432 -40.96 -6.36 9.28
C GLU A 432 -40.56 -7.37 10.40
N PRO A 433 -39.85 -6.95 11.49
CA PRO A 433 -38.53 -6.27 11.61
C PRO A 433 -37.60 -6.96 12.67
N SER A 434 -36.40 -6.40 12.94
CA SER A 434 -35.41 -6.87 13.96
C SER A 434 -35.58 -6.18 15.37
N PRO A 435 -34.66 -6.31 16.37
CA PRO A 435 -34.75 -7.23 17.51
C PRO A 435 -34.65 -6.56 18.92
N THR A 436 -35.00 -7.28 19.99
CA THR A 436 -34.66 -6.95 21.39
C THR A 436 -34.51 -8.23 22.24
N GLY A 437 -33.42 -8.35 23.03
CA GLY A 437 -33.15 -9.48 23.97
C GLY A 437 -33.73 -9.24 25.39
N PRO A 438 -33.12 -9.75 26.49
CA PRO A 438 -32.70 -11.10 26.92
C PRO A 438 -33.46 -11.47 28.26
N PRO A 439 -32.98 -12.20 29.30
CA PRO A 439 -32.03 -13.33 29.50
C PRO A 439 -32.59 -14.50 30.38
N THR A 440 -31.71 -15.42 30.83
CA THR A 440 -31.79 -16.37 31.99
C THR A 440 -32.42 -17.76 31.69
N THR A 441 -31.93 -18.94 32.12
CA THR A 441 -31.23 -19.42 33.34
C THR A 441 -30.49 -20.77 33.07
N SER A 442 -29.46 -21.09 33.85
CA SER A 442 -28.68 -22.36 33.90
C SER A 442 -29.39 -23.47 34.74
N PRO A 443 -28.72 -24.55 35.20
CA PRO A 443 -28.14 -25.72 34.51
C PRO A 443 -28.68 -27.08 35.08
N SER A 444 -28.40 -28.22 34.43
CA SER A 444 -28.39 -29.52 35.14
C SER A 444 -27.54 -30.59 34.46
N GLU A 445 -26.72 -31.24 35.29
CA GLU A 445 -25.70 -32.25 34.98
C GLU A 445 -26.25 -33.69 35.00
N ARG A 446 -25.69 -34.58 34.15
CA ARG A 446 -25.21 -35.98 34.43
C ARG A 446 -25.08 -36.82 33.13
N PRO A 447 -24.32 -37.95 33.10
CA PRO A 447 -22.86 -38.09 33.12
C PRO A 447 -22.38 -38.99 31.92
N PRO A 448 -21.10 -39.42 31.81
CA PRO A 448 -20.53 -39.86 30.53
C PRO A 448 -20.68 -41.35 30.24
N THR A 449 -20.83 -41.72 28.96
CA THR A 449 -20.66 -43.08 28.46
C THR A 449 -19.57 -43.12 27.37
N ARG A 450 -18.66 -44.09 27.51
CA ARG A 450 -17.48 -44.36 26.66
C ARG A 450 -17.87 -45.03 25.32
N PRO A 451 -16.96 -45.18 24.34
CA PRO A 451 -17.23 -44.96 22.93
C PRO A 451 -17.53 -46.25 22.16
N THR A 452 -18.51 -46.18 21.26
CA THR A 452 -18.75 -47.20 20.23
C THR A 452 -18.14 -46.79 18.91
N ARG A 453 -17.26 -47.65 18.40
CA ARG A 453 -16.59 -47.60 17.09
C ARG A 453 -17.64 -47.62 15.95
N PRO A 454 -17.61 -46.68 14.98
CA PRO A 454 -18.49 -46.78 13.82
C PRO A 454 -17.94 -47.73 12.76
N ALA A 455 -18.86 -48.48 12.14
CA ALA A 455 -18.66 -49.29 10.94
C ALA A 455 -18.30 -48.43 9.69
N PRO A 456 -17.68 -49.00 8.65
CA PRO A 456 -17.21 -48.24 7.49
C PRO A 456 -18.36 -47.65 6.67
N ARG A 457 -18.18 -46.39 6.22
CA ARG A 457 -19.11 -45.69 5.32
C ARG A 457 -19.06 -46.26 3.89
N PRO A 458 -20.20 -46.31 3.17
CA PRO A 458 -20.24 -46.52 1.72
C PRO A 458 -19.69 -45.30 0.96
N PRO A 459 -19.25 -45.46 -0.31
CA PRO A 459 -18.63 -44.38 -1.08
C PRO A 459 -19.60 -43.21 -1.33
N ALA A 460 -19.09 -41.99 -1.16
CA ALA A 460 -19.84 -40.77 -1.42
C ALA A 460 -19.97 -40.50 -2.93
N ALA A 461 -21.14 -40.02 -3.31
CA ALA A 461 -21.50 -39.58 -4.66
C ALA A 461 -20.65 -38.39 -5.13
N ALA A 462 -20.53 -38.27 -6.46
CA ALA A 462 -19.83 -37.21 -7.16
C ALA A 462 -20.31 -35.80 -6.74
N PRO A 463 -19.43 -34.80 -6.63
CA PRO A 463 -19.83 -33.44 -6.33
C PRO A 463 -20.55 -32.81 -7.53
N VAL A 464 -21.71 -32.23 -7.22
CA VAL A 464 -22.45 -31.30 -8.08
C VAL A 464 -21.61 -30.03 -8.24
N ARG A 465 -21.52 -29.55 -9.49
CA ARG A 465 -20.91 -28.25 -9.86
C ARG A 465 -21.43 -27.13 -8.96
N ALA A 466 -20.52 -26.42 -8.29
CA ALA A 466 -20.74 -25.08 -7.80
C ALA A 466 -20.20 -24.10 -8.85
N GLU A 467 -21.00 -23.12 -9.24
CA GLU A 467 -20.59 -22.01 -10.11
C GLU A 467 -19.72 -21.02 -9.32
N PRO A 468 -18.70 -20.41 -9.94
CA PRO A 468 -17.87 -19.41 -9.30
C PRO A 468 -18.62 -18.07 -9.21
N SER A 469 -18.73 -17.55 -8.00
CA SER A 469 -19.09 -16.14 -7.76
C SER A 469 -17.82 -15.30 -7.94
N TYR A 470 -17.81 -14.53 -9.03
CA TYR A 470 -16.90 -13.41 -9.25
C TYR A 470 -17.44 -12.18 -8.52
N THR A 471 -16.65 -11.64 -7.60
CA THR A 471 -16.62 -10.23 -7.13
C THR A 471 -15.26 -10.09 -6.45
N GLY A 472 -14.30 -9.31 -6.93
CA GLY A 472 -14.42 -7.89 -7.27
C GLY A 472 -13.73 -7.12 -6.15
#